data_AF-A0A7S1ZPY4-F1
#
_entry.id   AF-A0A7S1ZPY4-F1
#
_cell.length_a   1.000
_cell.length_b   1.000
_cell.length_c   1.000
_cell.angle_alpha   90.00
_cell.angle_beta   90.00
_cell.angle_gamma   90.00
#
_symmetry.space_group_name_H-M   'P 1'
#
loop_
_entity.id
_entity.type
_entity.pdbx_description
1 polymer ?
#
loop_
_entity_poly.entity_id
_entity_poly.type
_entity_poly.pdbx_seq_one_letter_code
_entity_poly.pdbx_strand_id
1 'polypeptide(L)'
;RCLRQGRRSLLVVVVIARRAELEAEAALRKRHGEELRFICLHASEAVEAMREKHGSNRSEVLRQHTDNAEQWAAEIGLSGIDTPSFRSRRRRTPREAGYLERLRAHLEQRVDNIRSHVVKLTRPDLFLEETLVRLEGDITDATADELAAVSAKCLEMFGLSTPGSADDPASRAPAAAAAAPGRRL
;
A
#
# COMPACT_ATOMS: atom_id res chain seq x y z
N ARG A 1 25.99 -20.37 47.68
CA ARG A 1 24.52 -20.14 47.45
C ARG A 1 24.24 -18.93 46.53
N CYS A 2 25.08 -17.89 46.48
CA CYS A 2 24.86 -16.70 45.63
C CYS A 2 24.82 -16.96 44.10
N LEU A 3 25.61 -17.89 43.56
CA LEU A 3 25.64 -18.17 42.10
C LEU A 3 24.33 -18.77 41.54
N ARG A 4 23.53 -19.45 42.37
CA ARG A 4 22.23 -20.01 41.94
C ARG A 4 21.14 -18.95 41.87
N GLN A 5 21.26 -17.86 42.63
CA GLN A 5 20.26 -16.80 42.67
C GLN A 5 20.38 -15.86 41.45
N GLY A 6 21.61 -15.56 41.01
CA GLY A 6 21.85 -14.75 39.80
C GLY A 6 21.36 -15.40 38.49
N ARG A 7 21.52 -16.73 38.34
CA ARG A 7 21.06 -17.46 37.14
C ARG A 7 19.53 -17.47 37.00
N ARG A 8 18.80 -17.53 38.12
CA ARG A 8 17.33 -17.46 38.11
C ARG A 8 16.82 -16.08 37.69
N SER A 9 17.48 -15.01 38.16
CA SER A 9 17.12 -13.65 37.78
C SER A 9 17.31 -13.38 36.28
N LEU A 10 18.44 -13.81 35.70
CA LEU A 10 18.68 -13.68 34.26
C LEU A 10 17.67 -14.45 33.40
N LEU A 11 17.30 -15.67 33.80
CA LEU A 11 16.30 -16.47 33.08
C LEU A 11 14.93 -15.78 33.05
N VAL A 12 14.50 -15.20 34.17
CA VAL A 12 13.21 -14.49 34.26
C VAL A 12 13.20 -13.27 33.34
N VAL A 13 14.29 -12.48 33.31
CA VAL A 13 14.40 -11.31 32.43
C VAL A 13 14.34 -11.72 30.95
N VAL A 14 15.05 -12.77 30.55
CA VAL A 14 15.05 -13.28 29.16
C VAL A 14 13.66 -13.77 28.75
N VAL A 15 12.96 -14.49 29.64
CA VAL A 15 11.60 -14.99 29.35
C VAL A 15 10.61 -13.83 29.21
N ILE A 16 10.66 -12.82 30.09
CA ILE A 16 9.79 -11.64 30.01
C ILE A 16 10.05 -10.86 28.71
N ALA A 17 11.32 -10.59 28.39
CA ALA A 17 11.68 -9.89 27.16
C ALA A 17 11.19 -10.66 25.91
N ARG A 18 11.41 -11.98 25.88
CA ARG A 18 10.96 -12.82 24.77
C ARG A 18 9.44 -12.84 24.62
N ARG A 19 8.70 -12.81 25.72
CA ARG A 19 7.24 -12.74 25.70
C ARG A 19 6.75 -11.41 25.09
N ALA A 20 7.31 -10.29 25.53
CA ALA A 20 6.98 -8.98 24.97
C ALA A 20 7.28 -8.89 23.47
N GLU A 21 8.41 -9.46 23.02
CA GLU A 21 8.72 -9.57 21.60
C GLU A 21 7.68 -10.37 20.81
N LEU A 22 7.27 -11.53 21.34
CA LEU A 22 6.26 -12.39 20.69
C LEU A 22 4.89 -11.72 20.62
N GLU A 23 4.51 -10.97 21.66
CA GLU A 23 3.27 -10.18 21.68
C GLU A 23 3.32 -9.05 20.64
N ALA A 24 4.44 -8.34 20.51
CA ALA A 24 4.64 -7.33 19.48
C ALA A 24 4.63 -7.93 18.06
N GLU A 25 5.28 -9.08 17.83
CA GLU A 25 5.21 -9.81 16.55
C GLU A 25 3.78 -10.26 16.23
N ALA A 26 3.03 -10.75 17.23
CA ALA A 26 1.63 -11.12 17.06
C ALA A 26 0.75 -9.91 16.70
N ALA A 27 1.00 -8.75 17.30
CA ALA A 27 0.30 -7.51 16.95
C ALA A 27 0.56 -7.09 15.50
N LEU A 28 1.83 -7.17 15.05
CA LEU A 28 2.18 -6.88 13.65
C LEU A 28 1.54 -7.87 12.68
N ARG A 29 1.53 -9.18 13.01
CA ARG A 29 0.82 -10.20 12.21
C ARG A 29 -0.66 -9.92 12.12
N LYS A 30 -1.30 -9.53 13.23
CA LYS A 30 -2.73 -9.24 13.25
C LYS A 30 -3.06 -8.04 12.37
N ARG A 31 -2.20 -7.02 12.34
CA ARG A 31 -2.48 -5.77 11.64
C ARG A 31 -2.11 -5.76 10.15
N HIS A 32 -0.98 -6.36 9.79
CA HIS A 32 -0.44 -6.30 8.41
C HIS A 32 -0.38 -7.67 7.74
N GLY A 33 -0.87 -8.72 8.40
CA GLY A 33 -0.66 -10.09 7.99
C GLY A 33 -1.37 -10.46 6.70
N GLU A 34 -2.58 -9.96 6.51
CA GLU A 34 -3.41 -10.26 5.34
C GLU A 34 -2.89 -9.54 4.10
N GLU A 35 -2.51 -8.28 4.26
CA GLU A 35 -1.94 -7.44 3.21
C GLU A 35 -0.60 -8.01 2.73
N LEU A 36 0.28 -8.36 3.66
CA LEU A 36 1.56 -8.99 3.33
C LEU A 36 1.38 -10.34 2.65
N ARG A 37 0.43 -11.17 3.10
CA ARG A 37 0.11 -12.44 2.43
C ARG A 37 -0.35 -12.22 1.00
N PHE A 38 -1.24 -11.27 0.78
CA PHE A 38 -1.73 -10.96 -0.55
C PHE A 38 -0.60 -10.46 -1.46
N ILE A 39 0.25 -9.55 -0.97
CA ILE A 39 1.42 -9.08 -1.72
C ILE A 39 2.29 -10.26 -2.13
N CYS A 40 2.64 -11.15 -1.20
CA CYS A 40 3.49 -12.31 -1.48
C CYS A 40 2.83 -13.28 -2.49
N LEU A 41 1.52 -13.47 -2.41
CA LEU A 41 0.79 -14.39 -3.29
C LEU A 41 0.73 -13.88 -4.74
N HIS A 42 0.61 -12.57 -4.92
CA HIS A 42 0.38 -11.93 -6.23
C HIS A 42 1.60 -11.19 -6.78
N ALA A 43 2.76 -11.26 -6.12
CA ALA A 43 3.96 -10.52 -6.50
C ALA A 43 4.43 -10.81 -7.93
N SER A 44 4.54 -12.09 -8.30
CA SER A 44 5.04 -12.49 -9.63
C SER A 44 4.14 -11.99 -10.76
N GLU A 45 2.83 -12.21 -10.63
CA GLU A 45 1.81 -11.74 -11.58
C GLU A 45 1.84 -10.22 -11.74
N ALA A 46 1.94 -9.48 -10.63
CA ALA A 46 2.02 -8.02 -10.67
C ALA A 46 3.30 -7.53 -11.36
N VAL A 47 4.45 -8.16 -11.10
CA VAL A 47 5.73 -7.81 -11.74
C VAL A 47 5.69 -8.06 -13.25
N GLU A 48 5.10 -9.18 -13.69
CA GLU A 48 4.91 -9.48 -15.11
C GLU A 48 3.99 -8.46 -15.78
N ALA A 49 2.82 -8.18 -15.20
CA ALA A 49 1.89 -7.17 -15.71
C ALA A 49 2.52 -5.76 -15.77
N MET A 50 3.32 -5.39 -14.77
CA MET A 50 4.07 -4.13 -14.76
C MET A 50 5.12 -4.09 -15.87
N ARG A 51 5.80 -5.21 -16.14
CA ARG A 51 6.80 -5.32 -17.21
C ARG A 51 6.17 -5.14 -18.57
N GLU A 52 5.02 -5.76 -18.82
CA GLU A 52 4.30 -5.65 -20.08
C GLU A 52 3.80 -4.21 -20.33
N LYS A 53 3.21 -3.57 -19.32
CA LYS A 53 2.60 -2.23 -19.47
C LYS A 53 3.62 -1.08 -19.46
N HIS A 54 4.70 -1.22 -18.70
CA HIS A 54 5.60 -0.10 -18.40
C HIS A 54 7.09 -0.40 -18.59
N GLY A 55 7.45 -1.61 -19.02
CA GLY A 55 8.81 -2.00 -19.32
C GLY A 55 9.62 -2.50 -18.11
N SER A 56 10.84 -2.97 -18.40
CA SER A 56 11.69 -3.67 -17.45
C SER A 56 12.03 -2.84 -16.21
N ASN A 57 12.37 -1.55 -16.38
CA ASN A 57 12.83 -0.70 -15.28
C ASN A 57 11.78 -0.55 -14.17
N ARG A 58 10.51 -0.32 -14.51
CA ARG A 58 9.44 -0.20 -13.50
C ARG A 58 9.12 -1.54 -12.85
N SER A 59 9.17 -2.63 -13.62
CA SER A 59 8.97 -3.98 -13.07
C SER A 59 10.06 -4.38 -12.07
N GLU A 60 11.30 -3.92 -12.27
CA GLU A 60 12.41 -4.14 -11.36
C GLU A 60 12.19 -3.47 -10.00
N VAL A 61 11.76 -2.20 -10.02
CA VAL A 61 11.44 -1.44 -8.81
C VAL A 61 10.31 -2.11 -8.03
N LEU A 62 9.23 -2.51 -8.71
CA LEU A 62 8.14 -3.23 -8.07
C LEU A 62 8.62 -4.56 -7.46
N ARG A 63 9.46 -5.32 -8.17
CA ARG A 63 10.04 -6.56 -7.66
C ARG A 63 10.83 -6.33 -6.37
N GLN A 64 11.69 -5.31 -6.33
CA GLN A 64 12.42 -4.98 -5.10
C GLN A 64 11.49 -4.66 -3.93
N HIS A 65 10.37 -3.99 -4.18
CA HIS A 65 9.37 -3.71 -3.14
C HIS A 65 8.66 -4.98 -2.66
N THR A 66 8.24 -5.86 -3.57
CA THR A 66 7.60 -7.14 -3.20
C THR A 66 8.57 -8.07 -2.48
N ASP A 67 9.84 -8.12 -2.89
CA ASP A 67 10.88 -8.89 -2.23
C ASP A 67 11.08 -8.42 -0.78
N ASN A 68 11.08 -7.11 -0.53
CA ASN A 68 11.14 -6.56 0.82
C ASN A 68 9.91 -6.97 1.66
N ALA A 69 8.72 -6.98 1.06
CA ALA A 69 7.50 -7.42 1.73
C ALA A 69 7.56 -8.91 2.12
N GLU A 70 8.09 -9.77 1.25
CA GLU A 70 8.34 -11.19 1.58
C GLU A 70 9.29 -11.32 2.79
N GLN A 71 10.35 -10.51 2.82
CA GLN A 71 11.29 -10.51 3.94
C GLN A 71 10.62 -10.08 5.24
N TRP A 72 9.82 -9.01 5.23
CA TRP A 72 9.09 -8.58 6.41
C TRP A 72 8.09 -9.62 6.87
N ALA A 73 7.39 -10.29 5.95
CA ALA A 73 6.44 -11.33 6.29
C ALA A 73 7.12 -12.53 6.98
N ALA A 74 8.28 -12.96 6.49
CA ALA A 74 9.13 -13.94 7.16
C ALA A 74 9.66 -13.42 8.51
N GLU A 75 9.96 -12.13 8.59
CA GLU A 75 10.42 -11.46 9.82
C GLU A 75 9.34 -11.28 10.89
N ILE A 76 8.10 -11.47 10.54
CA ILE A 76 6.96 -11.32 11.44
C ILE A 76 6.33 -12.69 11.74
N GLY A 77 6.86 -13.75 11.12
CA GLY A 77 6.47 -15.14 11.36
C GLY A 77 5.16 -15.51 10.68
N LEU A 78 4.84 -14.89 9.54
CA LEU A 78 3.71 -15.32 8.72
C LEU A 78 3.99 -16.71 8.15
N SER A 79 3.20 -17.69 8.60
CA SER A 79 3.14 -19.03 8.06
C SER A 79 2.07 -19.15 6.98
N GLY A 80 2.20 -20.17 6.11
CA GLY A 80 1.25 -20.48 5.05
C GLY A 80 1.48 -19.75 3.72
N ILE A 81 2.65 -19.13 3.56
CA ILE A 81 3.08 -18.57 2.28
C ILE A 81 4.03 -19.58 1.65
N ASP A 82 3.56 -20.32 0.64
CA ASP A 82 4.33 -21.34 -0.08
C ASP A 82 5.25 -20.71 -1.13
N THR A 83 5.96 -19.64 -0.77
CA THR A 83 6.99 -19.07 -1.65
C THR A 83 8.36 -19.68 -1.33
N PRO A 84 9.20 -19.97 -2.35
CA PRO A 84 10.50 -20.59 -2.16
C PRO A 84 11.41 -19.79 -1.22
N SER A 85 11.24 -18.47 -1.17
CA SER A 85 11.96 -17.53 -0.29
C SER A 85 11.76 -17.81 1.21
N PHE A 86 10.63 -18.38 1.63
CA PHE A 86 10.28 -18.56 3.04
C PHE A 86 10.97 -19.75 3.72
N ARG A 87 11.48 -20.71 2.95
CA ARG A 87 11.94 -22.00 3.50
C ARG A 87 13.28 -21.92 4.26
N SER A 88 14.03 -20.82 4.17
CA SER A 88 15.41 -20.74 4.67
C SER A 88 15.63 -19.90 5.94
N ARG A 89 14.74 -18.98 6.30
CA ARG A 89 15.00 -18.02 7.40
C ARG A 89 14.55 -18.55 8.77
N ARG A 90 15.20 -19.60 9.27
CA ARG A 90 15.12 -19.95 10.70
C ARG A 90 15.79 -18.85 11.53
N ARG A 91 14.99 -18.09 12.27
CA ARG A 91 15.44 -17.05 13.20
C ARG A 91 16.39 -17.65 14.25
N ARG A 92 17.68 -17.35 14.17
CA ARG A 92 18.69 -17.84 15.13
C ARG A 92 19.31 -16.74 15.98
N THR A 93 19.08 -15.47 15.67
CA THR A 93 19.73 -14.34 16.35
C THR A 93 18.75 -13.55 17.22
N PRO A 94 19.14 -13.19 18.45
CA PRO A 94 18.43 -12.18 19.25
C PRO A 94 18.30 -10.87 18.47
N ARG A 95 17.15 -10.22 18.57
CA ARG A 95 16.91 -8.93 17.91
C ARG A 95 17.53 -7.80 18.73
N GLU A 96 17.96 -6.77 18.05
CA GLU A 96 18.33 -5.51 18.69
C GLU A 96 17.08 -4.88 19.35
N ALA A 97 17.27 -4.22 20.49
CA ALA A 97 16.20 -3.46 21.12
C ALA A 97 15.65 -2.39 20.15
N GLY A 98 14.33 -2.24 20.11
CA GLY A 98 13.65 -1.28 19.24
C GLY A 98 13.55 -1.68 17.76
N TYR A 99 14.11 -2.82 17.34
CA TYR A 99 13.97 -3.29 15.96
C TYR A 99 12.51 -3.47 15.54
N LEU A 100 11.65 -4.00 16.42
CA LEU A 100 10.23 -4.21 16.14
C LEU A 100 9.46 -2.90 15.95
N GLU A 101 9.86 -1.85 16.67
CA GLU A 101 9.32 -0.48 16.53
C GLU A 101 9.65 0.07 15.13
N ARG A 102 10.91 -0.09 14.69
CA ARG A 102 11.35 0.34 13.35
C ARG A 102 10.64 -0.46 12.25
N LEU A 103 10.51 -1.77 12.44
CA LEU A 103 9.78 -2.63 11.52
C LEU A 103 8.31 -2.21 11.42
N ARG A 104 7.66 -1.90 12.55
CA ARG A 104 6.30 -1.36 12.57
C ARG A 104 6.17 -0.10 11.73
N ALA A 105 7.03 0.89 11.95
CA ALA A 105 7.00 2.14 11.19
C ALA A 105 7.19 1.90 9.68
N HIS A 106 8.10 0.99 9.30
CA HIS A 106 8.28 0.62 7.89
C HIS A 106 7.03 -0.05 7.30
N LEU A 107 6.38 -0.94 8.05
CA LEU A 107 5.17 -1.62 7.60
C LEU A 107 4.02 -0.62 7.40
N GLU A 108 3.78 0.25 8.37
CA GLU A 108 2.75 1.29 8.31
C GLU A 108 2.96 2.24 7.13
N GLN A 109 4.21 2.56 6.77
CA GLN A 109 4.50 3.46 5.65
C GLN A 109 4.38 2.79 4.28
N ARG A 110 4.73 1.51 4.16
CA ARG A 110 5.01 0.90 2.84
C ARG A 110 4.02 -0.18 2.43
N VAL A 111 3.44 -0.94 3.34
CA VAL A 111 2.61 -2.11 3.00
C VAL A 111 1.41 -1.69 2.15
N ASP A 112 0.70 -0.65 2.55
CA ASP A 112 -0.51 -0.20 1.84
C ASP A 112 -0.18 0.31 0.43
N ASN A 113 0.94 1.01 0.29
CA ASN A 113 1.42 1.49 -1.00
C ASN A 113 1.75 0.31 -1.95
N ILE A 114 2.57 -0.63 -1.48
CA ILE A 114 2.94 -1.82 -2.26
C ILE A 114 1.69 -2.62 -2.62
N ARG A 115 0.80 -2.84 -1.65
CA ARG A 115 -0.47 -3.53 -1.84
C ARG A 115 -1.28 -2.85 -2.95
N SER A 116 -1.47 -1.53 -2.89
CA SER A 116 -2.27 -0.80 -3.87
C SER A 116 -1.78 -1.03 -5.30
N HIS A 117 -0.46 -1.07 -5.51
CA HIS A 117 0.14 -1.34 -6.82
C HIS A 117 -0.07 -2.79 -7.27
N VAL A 118 0.10 -3.75 -6.36
CA VAL A 118 -0.13 -5.17 -6.65
C VAL A 118 -1.60 -5.41 -6.98
N VAL A 119 -2.54 -4.95 -6.14
CA VAL A 119 -3.98 -5.11 -6.35
C VAL A 119 -4.43 -4.44 -7.65
N LYS A 120 -3.96 -3.22 -7.94
CA LYS A 120 -4.29 -2.52 -9.20
C LYS A 120 -3.86 -3.30 -10.45
N LEU A 121 -2.77 -4.06 -10.37
CA LEU A 121 -2.24 -4.81 -11.51
C LEU A 121 -2.88 -6.19 -11.68
N THR A 122 -3.21 -6.88 -10.58
CA THR A 122 -3.71 -8.27 -10.61
C THR A 122 -5.23 -8.37 -10.47
N ARG A 123 -5.86 -7.50 -9.68
CA ARG A 123 -7.29 -7.54 -9.36
C ARG A 123 -7.90 -6.13 -9.42
N PRO A 124 -8.12 -5.57 -10.61
CA PRO A 124 -8.62 -4.21 -10.78
C PRO A 124 -10.01 -4.00 -10.13
N ASP A 125 -10.88 -5.01 -10.16
CA ASP A 125 -12.21 -4.91 -9.52
C ASP A 125 -12.09 -4.73 -7.99
N LEU A 126 -11.21 -5.51 -7.35
CA LEU A 126 -10.92 -5.37 -5.92
C LEU A 126 -10.30 -4.00 -5.61
N PHE A 127 -9.42 -3.49 -6.48
CA PHE A 127 -8.85 -2.15 -6.32
C PHE A 127 -9.94 -1.07 -6.32
N LEU A 128 -10.93 -1.19 -7.21
CA LEU A 128 -12.06 -0.27 -7.28
C LEU A 128 -12.93 -0.37 -6.03
N GLU A 129 -13.27 -1.59 -5.58
CA GLU A 129 -14.01 -1.82 -4.35
C GLU A 129 -13.32 -1.20 -3.13
N GLU A 130 -12.03 -1.48 -2.92
CA GLU A 130 -11.24 -0.90 -1.82
C GLU A 130 -11.15 0.62 -1.90
N THR A 131 -11.09 1.17 -3.12
CA THR A 131 -11.05 2.61 -3.32
C THR A 131 -12.40 3.26 -3.02
N LEU A 132 -13.51 2.64 -3.44
CA LEU A 132 -14.85 3.11 -3.11
C LEU A 132 -15.09 3.11 -1.60
N VAL A 133 -14.74 2.03 -0.90
CA VAL A 133 -14.86 1.96 0.57
C VAL A 133 -14.04 3.07 1.26
N ARG A 134 -12.83 3.35 0.77
CA ARG A 134 -12.01 4.45 1.30
C ARG A 134 -12.67 5.81 1.06
N LEU A 135 -13.16 6.04 -0.15
CA LEU A 135 -13.84 7.29 -0.51
C LEU A 135 -15.15 7.48 0.27
N GLU A 136 -15.90 6.41 0.53
CA GLU A 136 -17.09 6.45 1.38
C GLU A 136 -16.72 6.90 2.80
N GLY A 137 -15.65 6.35 3.38
CA GLY A 137 -15.11 6.78 4.67
C GLY A 137 -14.68 8.25 4.66
N ASP A 138 -13.91 8.66 3.65
CA ASP A 138 -13.47 10.04 3.49
C ASP A 138 -14.67 11.01 3.38
N ILE A 139 -15.73 10.63 2.64
CA ILE A 139 -16.95 11.43 2.50
C ILE A 139 -17.73 11.52 3.82
N THR A 140 -17.81 10.43 4.59
CA THR A 140 -18.51 10.45 5.89
C THR A 140 -17.80 11.30 6.93
N ASP A 141 -16.48 11.39 6.85
CA ASP A 141 -15.65 12.15 7.80
C ASP A 141 -15.39 13.60 7.33
N ALA A 142 -15.55 13.87 6.02
CA ALA A 142 -15.24 15.15 5.42
C ALA A 142 -16.25 16.25 5.75
N THR A 143 -15.69 17.44 5.96
CA THR A 143 -16.42 18.71 5.89
C THR A 143 -16.74 19.09 4.44
N ALA A 144 -17.65 20.05 4.23
CA ALA A 144 -18.09 20.45 2.89
C ALA A 144 -16.94 20.92 1.98
N ASP A 145 -15.90 21.54 2.54
CA ASP A 145 -14.72 22.01 1.80
C ASP A 145 -13.78 20.87 1.41
N GLU A 146 -13.66 19.84 2.25
CA GLU A 146 -12.85 18.64 1.98
C GLU A 146 -13.48 17.77 0.89
N LEU A 147 -14.81 17.77 0.80
CA LEU A 147 -15.56 17.04 -0.22
C LEU A 147 -15.19 17.47 -1.65
N ALA A 148 -14.93 18.76 -1.85
CA ALA A 148 -14.51 19.30 -3.15
C ALA A 148 -13.11 18.78 -3.54
N ALA A 149 -12.19 18.65 -2.58
CA ALA A 149 -10.86 18.10 -2.82
C ALA A 149 -10.90 16.59 -3.15
N VAL A 150 -11.76 15.83 -2.46
CA VAL A 150 -11.97 14.40 -2.74
C VAL A 150 -12.51 14.21 -4.17
N SER A 151 -13.49 15.01 -4.58
CA SER A 151 -14.06 14.97 -5.95
C SER A 151 -13.00 15.23 -7.02
N ALA A 152 -12.15 16.24 -6.84
CA ALA A 152 -11.08 16.55 -7.79
C ALA A 152 -10.06 15.42 -7.92
N LYS A 153 -9.67 14.80 -6.80
CA LYS A 153 -8.70 13.68 -6.77
C LYS A 153 -9.25 12.43 -7.45
N CYS A 154 -10.55 12.15 -7.31
CA CYS A 154 -11.21 11.06 -8.03
C CYS A 154 -11.14 11.25 -9.53
N LEU A 155 -11.47 12.46 -10.01
CA LEU A 155 -11.42 12.77 -11.44
C LEU A 155 -10.02 12.56 -12.02
N GLU A 156 -8.97 13.00 -11.31
CA GLU A 156 -7.58 12.78 -11.71
C GLU A 156 -7.22 11.28 -11.77
N MET A 157 -7.64 10.50 -10.78
CA MET A 157 -7.33 9.06 -10.71
C MET A 157 -7.93 8.26 -11.87
N PHE A 158 -9.09 8.70 -12.36
CA PHE A 158 -9.79 8.09 -13.49
C PHE A 158 -9.51 8.77 -14.84
N GLY A 159 -8.66 9.80 -14.86
CA GLY A 159 -8.36 10.56 -16.08
C GLY A 159 -9.56 11.32 -16.64
N LEU A 160 -10.50 11.71 -15.79
CA LEU A 160 -11.67 12.51 -16.16
C LEU A 160 -11.35 14.00 -15.97
N SER A 161 -11.77 14.84 -16.90
CA SER A 161 -11.60 16.28 -16.80
C SER A 161 -12.56 16.89 -15.76
N THR A 162 -12.08 17.87 -15.00
CA THR A 162 -12.95 18.65 -14.10
C THR A 162 -13.90 19.53 -14.92
N PRO A 163 -15.22 19.49 -14.64
CA PRO A 163 -16.17 20.39 -15.30
C PRO A 163 -15.80 21.83 -14.97
N GLY A 164 -15.42 22.61 -15.98
CA GLY A 164 -14.97 24.01 -15.84
C GLY A 164 -13.47 24.27 -16.02
N SER A 165 -12.67 23.24 -16.35
CA SER A 165 -11.31 23.46 -16.87
C SER A 165 -11.40 24.24 -18.19
N ALA A 166 -10.64 25.34 -18.30
CA ALA A 166 -10.66 26.28 -19.43
C ALA A 166 -10.28 25.67 -20.80
N ASP A 167 -9.85 24.40 -20.81
CA ASP A 167 -9.53 23.65 -22.03
C ASP A 167 -10.72 22.87 -22.60
N ASP A 168 -11.93 23.05 -22.08
CA ASP A 168 -13.12 22.39 -22.63
C ASP A 168 -13.46 22.96 -24.02
N PRO A 169 -13.27 22.19 -25.12
CA PRO A 169 -13.49 22.67 -26.48
C PRO A 169 -14.98 22.98 -26.76
N ALA A 170 -15.89 22.54 -25.88
CA ALA A 170 -17.31 22.86 -25.93
C ALA A 170 -17.63 24.33 -25.57
N SER A 171 -16.72 25.06 -24.90
CA SER A 171 -16.89 26.50 -24.63
C SER A 171 -16.64 27.39 -25.83
N ARG A 172 -16.02 26.87 -26.90
CA ARG A 172 -15.93 27.54 -28.21
C ARG A 172 -17.23 27.32 -28.99
N ALA A 173 -18.34 27.79 -28.45
CA ALA A 173 -19.49 28.08 -29.29
C ALA A 173 -19.06 29.15 -30.31
N PRO A 174 -19.24 28.93 -31.63
CA PRO A 174 -18.92 29.95 -32.61
C PRO A 174 -19.85 31.14 -32.39
N ALA A 175 -19.28 32.28 -31.99
CA ALA A 175 -19.99 33.55 -31.98
C ALA A 175 -20.60 33.75 -33.38
N ALA A 176 -21.92 33.71 -33.42
CA ALA A 176 -22.72 33.87 -34.63
C ALA A 176 -22.22 35.11 -35.40
N ALA A 177 -21.74 34.89 -36.62
CA ALA A 177 -21.39 35.95 -37.54
C ALA A 177 -22.67 36.74 -37.86
N ALA A 178 -22.75 37.92 -37.26
CA ALA A 178 -23.82 38.88 -37.46
C ALA A 178 -23.87 39.32 -38.94
N ALA A 179 -25.07 39.16 -39.49
CA ALA A 179 -25.67 39.85 -40.63
C ALA A 179 -24.92 41.07 -41.18
N ALA A 180 -24.61 41.04 -42.48
CA ALA A 180 -24.41 42.23 -43.30
C ALA A 180 -25.64 42.43 -44.21
N PRO A 181 -26.42 43.51 -44.07
CA PRO A 181 -27.49 43.85 -44.99
C PRO A 181 -26.97 44.76 -46.11
N GLY A 182 -27.46 44.51 -47.33
CA GLY A 182 -27.64 45.57 -48.31
C GLY A 182 -26.61 45.65 -49.44
N ARG A 183 -27.02 45.14 -50.60
CA ARG A 183 -26.69 45.79 -51.86
C ARG A 183 -27.97 45.89 -52.70
N ARG A 184 -28.50 47.12 -52.79
CA ARG A 184 -29.52 47.49 -53.77
C ARG A 184 -28.81 48.05 -55.00
N LEU A 185 -29.32 47.57 -56.15
CA LEU A 185 -29.22 48.05 -57.53
C LEU A 185 -27.83 47.99 -58.17
#